data_AF-A0A1M3BM58-F1
#
_entry.id   AF-A0A1M3BM58-F1
#
_cell.length_a   1.000
_cell.length_b   1.000
_cell.length_c   1.000
_cell.angle_alpha   90.00
_cell.angle_beta   90.00
_cell.angle_gamma   90.00
#
_symmetry.space_group_name_H-M   'P 1'
#
loop_
_entity.id
_entity.type
_entity.pdbx_description
1 polymer ?
#
loop_
_entity_poly.entity_id
_entity_poly.type
_entity_poly.pdbx_seq_one_letter_code
_entity_poly.pdbx_strand_id
1 'polypeptide(L)'
;MEIETEEPRARRVAKAVVELVLSELPQAPAPHTELAQVAARLEVGEPRWGGAVHGGVDDLRHPYLALRHELCISCGRCVRACDEVQGAFALTATGRGFEANIAAGLDAGFEESSCVSCGACADTCPTDAISEISLVKRLKGA
;
A
#
# COMPACT_ATOMS: atom_id res chain seq x y z
N MET A 1 -0.97 32.78 -9.59
CA MET A 1 -0.97 31.36 -9.97
C MET A 1 -2.42 30.95 -10.13
N GLU A 2 -2.80 30.53 -11.33
CA GLU A 2 -4.13 30.01 -11.65
C GLU A 2 -4.01 28.49 -11.82
N ILE A 3 -4.96 27.73 -11.28
CA ILE A 3 -4.89 26.26 -11.21
C ILE A 3 -6.21 25.69 -11.71
N GLU A 4 -6.15 24.88 -12.77
CA GLU A 4 -7.30 24.17 -13.32
C GLU A 4 -7.06 22.66 -13.23
N THR A 5 -7.68 21.99 -12.26
CA THR A 5 -7.44 20.55 -12.02
C THR A 5 -8.21 19.64 -12.98
N GLU A 6 -9.23 20.18 -13.64
CA GLU A 6 -10.13 19.45 -14.54
C GLU A 6 -9.78 19.60 -16.02
N GLU A 7 -8.74 20.38 -16.34
CA GLU A 7 -8.34 20.58 -17.73
C GLU A 7 -7.92 19.26 -18.39
N PRO A 8 -8.14 19.09 -19.72
CA PRO A 8 -7.95 17.80 -20.38
C PRO A 8 -6.56 17.19 -20.19
N ARG A 9 -5.52 18.01 -20.08
CA ARG A 9 -4.16 17.51 -19.84
C ARG A 9 -4.00 16.95 -18.43
N ALA A 10 -4.46 17.67 -17.41
CA ALA A 10 -4.38 17.24 -16.01
C ALA A 10 -5.10 15.90 -15.81
N ARG A 11 -6.34 15.79 -16.30
CA ARG A 11 -7.11 14.53 -16.22
C ARG A 11 -6.43 13.37 -16.93
N ARG A 12 -5.89 13.60 -18.14
CA ARG A 12 -5.16 12.55 -18.89
C ARG A 12 -3.93 12.03 -18.14
N VAL A 13 -3.14 12.92 -17.54
CA VAL A 13 -1.93 12.54 -16.79
C VAL A 13 -2.31 11.76 -15.53
N ALA A 14 -3.27 12.26 -14.74
CA ALA A 14 -3.73 11.57 -13.53
C ALA A 14 -4.25 10.16 -13.85
N LYS A 15 -5.06 10.03 -14.89
CA LYS A 15 -5.59 8.73 -15.36
C LYS A 15 -4.46 7.76 -15.74
N ALA A 16 -3.47 8.23 -16.49
CA ALA A 16 -2.34 7.39 -16.93
C ALA A 16 -1.47 6.91 -15.76
N VAL A 17 -1.22 7.76 -14.75
CA VAL A 17 -0.46 7.37 -13.56
C VAL A 17 -1.20 6.29 -12.77
N VAL A 18 -2.50 6.48 -12.52
CA VAL A 18 -3.29 5.49 -11.79
C VAL A 18 -3.41 4.18 -12.58
N GLU A 19 -3.59 4.25 -13.89
CA GLU A 19 -3.61 3.08 -14.76
C GLU A 19 -2.28 2.29 -14.70
N LEU A 20 -1.13 2.97 -14.67
CA LEU A 20 0.17 2.30 -14.47
C LEU A 20 0.28 1.63 -13.10
N VAL A 21 -0.15 2.31 -12.02
CA VAL A 21 -0.16 1.71 -10.68
C VAL A 21 -1.03 0.45 -10.64
N LEU A 22 -2.22 0.49 -11.26
CA LEU A 22 -3.10 -0.66 -11.34
C LEU A 22 -2.52 -1.82 -12.17
N SER A 23 -1.66 -1.53 -13.15
CA SER A 23 -1.02 -2.57 -13.98
C SER A 23 0.00 -3.42 -13.23
N GLU A 24 0.50 -2.96 -12.09
CA GLU A 24 1.45 -3.70 -11.25
C GLU A 24 0.78 -4.56 -10.17
N LEU A 25 -0.54 -4.43 -9.98
CA LEU A 25 -1.28 -5.22 -8.99
C LEU A 25 -1.71 -6.58 -9.58
N PRO A 26 -1.71 -7.67 -8.78
CA PRO A 26 -2.15 -8.99 -9.24
C PRO A 26 -3.64 -9.06 -9.55
N GLN A 27 -4.42 -8.14 -8.99
CA GLN A 27 -5.88 -8.07 -9.14
C GLN A 27 -6.37 -6.65 -8.86
N ALA A 28 -7.62 -6.37 -9.23
CA ALA A 28 -8.25 -5.09 -8.93
C ALA A 28 -8.26 -4.82 -7.41
N PRO A 29 -7.99 -3.57 -6.97
CA PRO A 29 -7.99 -3.23 -5.55
C PRO A 29 -9.38 -3.41 -4.95
N ALA A 30 -9.43 -3.75 -3.66
CA ALA A 30 -10.71 -3.98 -2.99
C ALA A 30 -11.57 -2.69 -3.00
N PRO A 31 -12.90 -2.77 -3.20
CA PRO A 31 -13.73 -1.58 -3.45
C PRO A 31 -13.72 -0.50 -2.36
N HIS A 32 -13.38 -0.88 -1.12
CA HIS A 32 -13.33 0.03 0.02
C HIS A 32 -12.03 0.83 0.11
N THR A 33 -10.98 0.43 -0.63
CA THR A 33 -9.66 1.06 -0.60
C THR A 33 -9.67 2.43 -1.28
N GLU A 34 -8.76 3.32 -0.85
CA GLU A 34 -8.60 4.65 -1.46
C GLU A 34 -8.22 4.54 -2.94
N LEU A 35 -7.34 3.60 -3.31
CA LEU A 35 -6.94 3.39 -4.70
C LEU A 35 -8.13 3.04 -5.60
N ALA A 36 -9.04 2.17 -5.14
CA ALA A 36 -10.25 1.83 -5.88
C ALA A 36 -11.16 3.06 -6.09
N GLN A 37 -11.31 3.90 -5.05
CA GLN A 37 -12.09 5.13 -5.12
C GLN A 37 -11.49 6.15 -6.10
N VAL A 38 -10.16 6.30 -6.10
CA VAL A 38 -9.45 7.18 -7.03
C VAL A 38 -9.57 6.68 -8.48
N ALA A 39 -9.40 5.37 -8.70
CA ALA A 39 -9.56 4.76 -10.02
C ALA A 39 -10.98 4.99 -10.57
N ALA A 40 -12.01 4.80 -9.73
CA ALA A 40 -13.39 5.06 -10.08
C ALA A 40 -13.64 6.54 -10.41
N ARG A 41 -13.13 7.47 -9.57
CA ARG A 41 -13.26 8.92 -9.79
C ARG A 41 -12.63 9.41 -11.10
N LEU A 42 -11.51 8.80 -11.49
CA LEU A 42 -10.80 9.13 -12.73
C LEU A 42 -11.29 8.33 -13.94
N GLU A 43 -12.29 7.47 -13.75
CA GLU A 43 -12.86 6.58 -14.77
C GLU A 43 -11.78 5.71 -15.43
N VAL A 44 -10.82 5.24 -14.63
CA VAL A 44 -9.78 4.30 -15.08
C VAL A 44 -10.44 2.94 -15.32
N GLY A 45 -10.32 2.43 -16.54
CA GLY A 45 -10.80 1.10 -16.91
C GLY A 45 -9.74 0.02 -16.64
N GLU A 46 -9.87 -1.11 -17.30
CA GLU A 46 -8.82 -2.14 -17.27
C GLU A 46 -7.48 -1.58 -17.79
N PRO A 47 -6.36 -1.82 -17.09
CA PRO A 47 -5.05 -1.34 -17.51
C PRO A 47 -4.69 -1.87 -18.90
N ARG A 48 -4.21 -0.98 -19.78
CA ARG A 48 -3.73 -1.36 -21.12
C ARG A 48 -2.35 -2.00 -21.09
N TRP A 49 -1.60 -1.79 -20.01
CA TRP A 49 -0.28 -2.36 -19.81
C TRP A 49 -0.38 -3.65 -19.01
N GLY A 50 0.36 -4.67 -19.44
CA GLY A 50 0.58 -5.90 -18.70
C GLY A 50 2.08 -6.14 -18.52
N GLY A 51 2.45 -7.07 -17.65
CA GLY A 51 3.85 -7.34 -17.36
C GLY A 51 4.03 -8.11 -16.07
N ALA A 52 5.20 -7.94 -15.46
CA ALA A 52 5.43 -8.40 -14.10
C ALA A 52 4.52 -7.63 -13.13
N VAL A 53 4.03 -8.32 -12.11
CA VAL A 53 3.31 -7.73 -10.99
C VAL A 53 4.28 -7.50 -9.84
N HIS A 54 4.03 -6.46 -9.06
CA HIS A 54 4.80 -6.21 -7.86
C HIS A 54 4.55 -7.32 -6.84
N GLY A 55 5.54 -7.62 -6.02
CA GLY A 55 5.46 -8.72 -5.08
C GLY A 55 6.61 -8.74 -4.09
N GLY A 56 6.59 -9.78 -3.27
CA GLY A 56 7.50 -9.98 -2.16
C GLY A 56 7.04 -11.15 -1.32
N VAL A 57 7.63 -11.30 -0.15
CA VAL A 57 7.21 -12.31 0.82
C VAL A 57 6.37 -11.62 1.88
N ASP A 58 5.08 -11.92 1.90
CA ASP A 58 4.14 -11.42 2.91
C ASP A 58 4.70 -11.58 4.33
N ASP A 59 4.60 -10.52 5.13
CA ASP A 59 4.86 -10.59 6.56
C ASP A 59 3.54 -10.69 7.34
N LEU A 60 3.22 -11.92 7.73
CA LEU A 60 2.02 -12.27 8.52
C LEU A 60 2.38 -12.74 9.94
N ARG A 61 3.62 -12.52 10.38
CA ARG A 61 4.09 -12.98 11.70
C ARG A 61 3.42 -12.21 12.82
N HIS A 62 3.22 -10.91 12.63
CA HIS A 62 2.68 -10.03 13.64
C HIS A 62 1.23 -10.42 14.04
N PRO A 63 0.88 -10.39 15.34
CA PRO A 63 -0.43 -10.83 15.81
C PRO A 63 -1.61 -9.98 15.30
N TYR A 64 -1.37 -8.70 15.03
CA TYR A 64 -2.41 -7.70 14.72
C TYR A 64 -2.28 -7.06 13.34
N LEU A 65 -1.16 -7.25 12.63
CA LEU A 65 -0.87 -6.56 11.37
C LEU A 65 -0.46 -7.59 10.33
N ALA A 66 -0.92 -7.39 9.10
CA ALA A 66 -0.49 -8.13 7.93
C ALA A 66 0.15 -7.15 6.94
N LEU A 67 1.30 -7.53 6.39
CA LEU A 67 1.94 -6.83 5.27
C LEU A 67 1.93 -7.76 4.05
N ARG A 68 1.18 -7.36 3.02
CA ARG A 68 1.02 -8.03 1.71
C ARG A 68 1.72 -7.22 0.65
N HIS A 69 2.87 -7.69 0.17
CA HIS A 69 3.70 -6.90 -0.74
C HIS A 69 3.08 -6.75 -2.12
N GLU A 70 2.35 -7.75 -2.59
CA GLU A 70 1.66 -7.75 -3.88
C GLU A 70 0.58 -6.66 -4.00
N LEU A 71 0.11 -6.11 -2.88
CA LEU A 71 -0.86 -5.00 -2.86
C LEU A 71 -0.17 -3.63 -2.66
N CYS A 72 1.13 -3.60 -2.39
CA CYS A 72 1.87 -2.38 -2.12
C CYS A 72 2.12 -1.58 -3.40
N ILE A 73 1.90 -0.26 -3.34
CA ILE A 73 2.19 0.67 -4.45
C ILE A 73 3.39 1.58 -4.15
N SER A 74 4.19 1.20 -3.16
CA SER A 74 5.43 1.90 -2.76
C SER A 74 5.27 3.42 -2.52
N CYS A 75 4.09 3.84 -2.02
CA CYS A 75 3.78 5.25 -1.76
C CYS A 75 4.49 5.84 -0.52
N GLY A 76 5.08 5.01 0.34
CA GLY A 76 5.81 5.44 1.53
C GLY A 76 4.96 6.03 2.66
N ARG A 77 3.63 6.08 2.55
CA ARG A 77 2.73 6.62 3.59
C ARG A 77 2.91 5.90 4.93
N CYS A 78 3.06 4.58 4.92
CA CYS A 78 3.26 3.78 6.12
C CYS A 78 4.58 4.06 6.84
N VAL A 79 5.68 4.22 6.09
CA VAL A 79 7.00 4.60 6.62
C VAL A 79 6.91 5.96 7.29
N ARG A 80 6.36 6.96 6.57
CA ARG A 80 6.16 8.31 7.14
C ARG A 80 5.27 8.32 8.36
N ALA A 81 4.18 7.55 8.39
CA ALA A 81 3.34 7.43 9.58
C ALA A 81 4.11 6.82 10.76
N CYS A 82 4.95 5.80 10.50
CA CYS A 82 5.78 5.18 11.52
C CYS A 82 6.83 6.14 12.10
N ASP A 83 7.44 6.95 11.23
CA ASP A 83 8.57 7.81 11.58
C ASP A 83 8.12 9.17 12.13
N GLU A 84 7.21 9.84 11.44
CA GLU A 84 6.83 11.23 11.72
C GLU A 84 5.68 11.34 12.72
N VAL A 85 4.77 10.36 12.74
CA VAL A 85 3.60 10.38 13.63
C VAL A 85 3.88 9.57 14.89
N GLN A 86 4.29 8.31 14.74
CA GLN A 86 4.54 7.44 15.88
C GLN A 86 5.95 7.60 16.46
N GLY A 87 6.95 7.96 15.64
CA GLY A 87 8.35 8.03 16.07
C GLY A 87 8.96 6.66 16.38
N ALA A 88 8.40 5.58 15.83
CA ALA A 88 8.86 4.22 16.10
C ALA A 88 10.01 3.81 15.17
N PHE A 89 10.06 4.28 13.92
CA PHE A 89 11.10 3.89 12.95
C PHE A 89 11.15 2.38 12.67
N ALA A 90 10.00 1.72 12.73
CA ALA A 90 9.89 0.27 12.56
C ALA A 90 9.79 -0.16 11.09
N LEU A 91 9.45 0.76 10.17
CA LEU A 91 9.26 0.51 8.75
C LEU A 91 10.29 1.27 7.93
N THR A 92 10.79 0.67 6.86
CA THR A 92 11.65 1.34 5.88
C THR A 92 11.36 0.82 4.47
N ALA A 93 11.73 1.60 3.46
CA ALA A 93 11.84 1.08 2.10
C ALA A 93 13.19 0.37 1.92
N THR A 94 13.19 -0.79 1.26
CA THR A 94 14.37 -1.56 0.88
C THR A 94 14.33 -1.89 -0.62
N GLY A 95 15.44 -2.34 -1.19
CA GLY A 95 15.52 -2.62 -2.63
C GLY A 95 15.62 -1.36 -3.49
N ARG A 96 15.47 -1.54 -4.82
CA ARG A 96 15.51 -0.45 -5.81
C ARG A 96 14.68 -0.80 -7.04
N GLY A 97 14.12 0.22 -7.69
CA GLY A 97 13.34 0.05 -8.92
C GLY A 97 12.09 -0.80 -8.66
N PHE A 98 11.81 -1.74 -9.56
CA PHE A 98 10.65 -2.64 -9.46
C PHE A 98 10.70 -3.56 -8.23
N GLU A 99 11.90 -3.87 -7.72
CA GLU A 99 12.12 -4.73 -6.56
C GLU A 99 12.04 -3.97 -5.23
N ALA A 100 11.68 -2.68 -5.24
CA ALA A 100 11.60 -1.87 -4.03
C ALA A 100 10.39 -2.25 -3.19
N ASN A 101 10.61 -2.61 -1.92
CA ASN A 101 9.58 -3.10 -1.01
C ASN A 101 9.61 -2.37 0.33
N ILE A 102 8.50 -2.46 1.07
CA ILE A 102 8.45 -2.01 2.47
C ILE A 102 8.90 -3.15 3.36
N ALA A 103 9.87 -2.90 4.24
CA ALA A 103 10.40 -3.86 5.20
C ALA A 103 10.10 -3.40 6.63
N ALA A 104 9.62 -4.31 7.47
CA ALA A 104 9.54 -4.10 8.91
C ALA A 104 10.82 -4.63 9.57
N GLY A 105 11.43 -3.86 10.47
CA GLY A 105 12.61 -4.28 11.22
C GLY A 105 13.80 -4.73 10.36
N LEU A 106 14.01 -4.12 9.18
CA LEU A 106 15.01 -4.57 8.19
C LEU A 106 14.81 -6.04 7.76
N ASP A 107 13.57 -6.39 7.42
CA ASP A 107 13.10 -7.73 7.02
C ASP A 107 13.06 -8.78 8.15
N ALA A 108 13.51 -8.44 9.36
CA ALA A 108 13.31 -9.26 10.56
C ALA A 108 11.82 -9.30 10.99
N GLY A 109 11.00 -8.37 10.49
CA GLY A 109 9.57 -8.30 10.71
C GLY A 109 9.17 -7.39 11.84
N PHE A 110 7.87 -7.25 12.05
CA PHE A 110 7.34 -6.31 13.05
C PHE A 110 7.72 -6.70 14.49
N GLU A 111 7.77 -7.99 14.82
CA GLU A 111 8.07 -8.46 16.19
C GLU A 111 9.51 -8.17 16.61
N GLU A 112 10.44 -8.22 15.66
CA GLU A 112 11.87 -7.93 15.86
C GLU A 112 12.21 -6.45 15.64
N SER A 113 11.19 -5.60 15.46
CA SER A 113 11.32 -4.16 15.25
C SER A 113 10.91 -3.35 16.48
N SER A 114 11.04 -2.03 16.39
CA SER A 114 10.51 -1.05 17.35
C SER A 114 8.99 -0.82 17.24
N CYS A 115 8.27 -1.67 16.51
CA CYS A 115 6.82 -1.55 16.34
C CYS A 115 6.10 -1.66 17.68
N VAL A 116 5.17 -0.73 17.93
CA VAL A 116 4.32 -0.72 19.13
C VAL A 116 2.87 -1.10 18.84
N SER A 117 2.58 -1.69 17.68
CA SER A 117 1.23 -2.11 17.28
C SER A 117 0.18 -0.97 17.25
N CYS A 118 0.57 0.26 16.89
CA CYS A 118 -0.35 1.41 16.91
C CYS A 118 -1.38 1.45 15.76
N GLY A 119 -1.18 0.65 14.70
CA GLY A 119 -2.10 0.60 13.55
C GLY A 119 -2.02 1.79 12.58
N ALA A 120 -1.24 2.84 12.86
CA ALA A 120 -1.16 4.03 12.01
C ALA A 120 -0.72 3.73 10.56
N CYS A 121 0.14 2.73 10.37
CA CYS A 121 0.56 2.27 9.04
C CYS A 121 -0.56 1.58 8.27
N ALA A 122 -1.44 0.85 8.94
CA ALA A 122 -2.60 0.19 8.35
C ALA A 122 -3.68 1.21 7.97
N ASP A 123 -3.98 2.15 8.88
CA ASP A 123 -4.98 3.20 8.66
C ASP A 123 -4.64 4.09 7.46
N THR A 124 -3.36 4.42 7.27
CA THR A 124 -2.93 5.22 6.12
C THR A 124 -2.71 4.41 4.82
N CYS A 125 -2.85 3.09 4.83
CA CYS A 125 -2.56 2.29 3.65
C CYS A 125 -3.66 2.46 2.59
N PRO A 126 -3.34 2.90 1.35
CA PRO A 126 -4.36 3.16 0.34
C PRO A 126 -4.87 1.90 -0.38
N THR A 127 -4.31 0.71 -0.11
CA THR A 127 -4.53 -0.52 -0.90
C THR A 127 -4.73 -1.80 -0.09
N ASP A 128 -4.76 -1.73 1.25
CA ASP A 128 -4.69 -2.88 2.18
C ASP A 128 -3.37 -3.67 2.16
N ALA A 129 -2.31 -3.12 1.54
CA ALA A 129 -0.97 -3.70 1.64
C ALA A 129 -0.50 -3.84 3.09
N ILE A 130 -0.85 -2.89 3.95
CA ILE A 130 -0.79 -3.07 5.40
C ILE A 130 -2.20 -3.01 5.93
N SER A 131 -2.63 -4.04 6.64
CA SER A 131 -3.99 -4.14 7.18
C SER A 131 -4.00 -4.74 8.60
N GLU A 132 -5.06 -4.42 9.35
CA GLU A 132 -5.28 -5.02 10.66
C GLU A 132 -5.89 -6.42 10.55
N ILE A 133 -5.35 -7.36 11.31
CA ILE A 133 -5.89 -8.71 11.42
C ILE A 133 -7.01 -8.68 12.47
N SER A 134 -8.24 -8.92 12.03
CA SER A 134 -9.37 -9.05 12.95
C SER A 134 -9.20 -10.24 13.90
N LEU A 135 -8.98 -9.96 15.18
CA LEU A 135 -8.92 -10.96 16.25
C LEU A 135 -10.21 -11.81 16.31
N VAL A 136 -11.37 -11.21 16.06
CA VAL A 136 -12.66 -11.92 16.04
C VAL A 136 -12.70 -12.95 14.90
N LYS A 137 -12.15 -12.62 13.72
CA LYS A 137 -12.05 -13.59 12.62
C LYS A 137 -11.04 -14.70 12.94
N ARG A 138 -9.91 -14.35 13.56
CA ARG A 138 -8.84 -15.30 13.91
C ARG A 138 -9.30 -16.31 14.98
N LEU A 139 -10.02 -15.86 16.00
CA LEU A 139 -10.59 -16.72 17.06
C LEU A 139 -11.73 -17.62 16.57
N LYS A 140 -12.44 -17.24 15.50
CA LYS A 140 -13.51 -18.05 14.90
C LYS A 140 -13.00 -19.07 13.87
N GLY A 141 -11.73 -18.98 13.48
CA GLY A 141 -11.09 -19.89 12.52
C GLY A 141 -10.09 -20.85 13.14
N ALA A 142 -10.07 -20.96 14.48
CA ALA A 142 -9.30 -21.93 15.25
C ALA A 142 -10.24 -22.95 15.91
#